data_AF-A0AAJ0FL27-F1
#
_entry.id   AF-A0AAJ0FL27-F1
#
_cell.length_a   1.000
_cell.length_b   1.000
_cell.length_c   1.000
_cell.angle_alpha   90.00
_cell.angle_beta   90.00
_cell.angle_gamma   90.00
#
_symmetry.space_group_name_H-M   'P 1'
#
loop_
_entity.id
_entity.type
_entity.pdbx_description
1 polymer ?
#
loop_
_entity_poly.entity_id
_entity_poly.type
_entity_poly.pdbx_seq_one_letter_code
_entity_poly.pdbx_strand_id
1 'polypeptide(L)'
;MRTSIAASAFLAATVSAHGNVTSPPGRLPGAAMAKACGQATVNQILSDGTIPLESFSNVPATCQLDLCRGALFEDNVALVQQFTVGQVVNFRAILPIPHEGPANVSIVKTATNQVLGQPLIVFDSYADESLATLPANNTNFDVTIPASAAAECAVAGDCVLQWFWFGTSARQTYESCIDFVIVGAGAGAGAGAGAGAGAVASAGAVAGAGVGNVGKFVRDISFGGIVGSIPSSSDAPNKDSNGAFGGIVGSIASRRRRSM
;
A
#
# COMPACT_ATOMS: atom_id res chain seq x y z
N MET A 1 -30.07 -39.97 35.28
CA MET A 1 -28.74 -39.35 35.06
C MET A 1 -28.97 -38.02 34.38
N ARG A 2 -28.58 -36.91 35.01
CA ARG A 2 -28.73 -35.56 34.46
C ARG A 2 -27.44 -35.22 33.70
N THR A 3 -27.50 -35.18 32.38
CA THR A 3 -26.40 -34.72 31.53
C THR A 3 -26.40 -33.19 31.51
N SER A 4 -25.47 -32.59 32.26
CA SER A 4 -25.16 -31.16 32.13
C SER A 4 -24.38 -30.94 30.85
N ILE A 5 -24.95 -30.23 29.89
CA ILE A 5 -24.23 -29.73 28.71
C ILE A 5 -23.57 -28.41 29.12
N ALA A 6 -22.26 -28.43 29.34
CA ALA A 6 -21.47 -27.22 29.51
C ALA A 6 -21.22 -26.60 28.12
N ALA A 7 -22.00 -25.59 27.75
CA ALA A 7 -21.74 -24.78 26.57
C ALA A 7 -20.55 -23.84 26.88
N SER A 8 -19.37 -24.20 26.39
CA SER A 8 -18.19 -23.35 26.44
C SER A 8 -18.27 -22.33 25.30
N ALA A 9 -18.60 -21.08 25.60
CA ALA A 9 -18.56 -19.98 24.63
C ALA A 9 -17.09 -19.58 24.39
N PHE A 10 -16.55 -19.93 23.23
CA PHE A 10 -15.27 -19.39 22.76
C PHE A 10 -15.49 -17.94 22.28
N LEU A 11 -15.05 -16.96 23.07
CA LEU A 11 -14.85 -15.59 22.57
C LEU A 11 -13.55 -15.57 21.76
N ALA A 12 -13.65 -15.53 20.43
CA ALA A 12 -12.52 -15.19 19.58
C ALA A 12 -12.23 -13.70 19.77
N ALA A 13 -11.16 -13.37 20.52
CA ALA A 13 -10.66 -12.01 20.58
C ALA A 13 -10.06 -11.66 19.21
N THR A 14 -10.71 -10.79 18.46
CA THR A 14 -10.13 -10.20 17.25
C THR A 14 -9.14 -9.14 17.70
N VAL A 15 -7.85 -9.46 17.69
CA VAL A 15 -6.80 -8.45 17.84
C VAL A 15 -6.76 -7.68 16.53
N SER A 16 -6.85 -6.35 16.61
CA SER A 16 -6.74 -5.48 15.46
C SER A 16 -5.31 -5.00 15.31
N ALA A 17 -4.69 -5.19 14.15
CA ALA A 17 -3.47 -4.47 13.81
C ALA A 17 -3.76 -2.98 13.77
N HIS A 18 -2.67 -2.22 13.84
CA HIS A 18 -2.68 -0.78 13.76
C HIS A 18 -1.45 -0.35 12.98
N GLY A 19 -1.65 0.49 11.97
CA GLY A 19 -0.56 1.07 11.21
C GLY A 19 -0.96 2.29 10.40
N ASN A 20 -0.01 3.20 10.18
CA ASN A 20 -0.21 4.38 9.34
C ASN A 20 1.12 4.93 8.83
N VAL A 21 1.12 5.56 7.66
CA VAL A 21 2.23 6.40 7.21
C VAL A 21 2.19 7.77 7.89
N THR A 22 3.35 8.23 8.33
CA THR A 22 3.56 9.52 9.02
C THR A 22 4.43 10.49 8.21
N SER A 23 5.20 10.00 7.25
CA SER A 23 5.98 10.81 6.33
C SER A 23 6.10 10.11 4.97
N PRO A 24 5.95 10.82 3.83
CA PRO A 24 5.40 12.17 3.71
C PRO A 24 3.98 12.27 4.32
N PRO A 25 3.46 13.48 4.59
CA PRO A 25 2.15 13.62 5.20
C PRO A 25 1.08 13.00 4.30
N GLY A 26 0.34 12.04 4.83
CA GLY A 26 -0.76 11.40 4.12
C GLY A 26 -2.04 12.22 4.21
N ARG A 27 -3.04 11.85 3.40
CA ARG A 27 -4.38 12.41 3.47
C ARG A 27 -4.97 12.29 4.87
N LEU A 28 -5.61 13.36 5.29
CA LEU A 28 -6.36 13.49 6.53
C LEU A 28 -7.87 13.49 6.22
N PRO A 29 -8.70 13.04 7.18
CA PRO A 29 -10.14 13.14 7.04
C PRO A 29 -10.58 14.62 7.12
N GLY A 30 -11.66 14.96 6.42
CA GLY A 30 -12.24 16.30 6.46
C GLY A 30 -13.71 16.32 6.02
N ALA A 31 -14.16 17.49 5.55
CA ALA A 31 -15.56 17.72 5.22
C ALA A 31 -15.98 16.97 3.94
N ALA A 32 -15.10 16.86 2.95
CA ALA A 32 -15.37 16.10 1.74
C ALA A 32 -15.47 14.60 2.06
N MET A 33 -14.56 14.08 2.89
CA MET A 33 -14.67 12.72 3.41
C MET A 33 -15.94 12.52 4.24
N ALA A 34 -16.31 13.45 5.12
CA ALA A 34 -17.56 13.33 5.90
C ALA A 34 -18.80 13.24 4.99
N LYS A 35 -18.77 13.95 3.85
CA LYS A 35 -19.84 13.89 2.84
C LYS A 35 -19.90 12.54 2.11
N ALA A 36 -18.74 11.95 1.79
CA ALA A 36 -18.67 10.67 1.06
C ALA A 36 -18.83 9.44 1.98
N CYS A 37 -18.26 9.51 3.18
CA CYS A 37 -18.08 8.41 4.12
C CYS A 37 -18.91 8.51 5.40
N GLY A 38 -19.60 9.64 5.60
CA GLY A 38 -20.34 9.93 6.82
C GLY A 38 -19.45 10.38 7.98
N GLN A 39 -20.03 11.20 8.87
CA GLN A 39 -19.32 11.76 10.01
C GLN A 39 -18.84 10.69 11.00
N ALA A 40 -19.56 9.56 11.12
CA ALA A 40 -19.17 8.46 11.99
C ALA A 40 -17.80 7.87 11.60
N THR A 41 -17.56 7.67 10.30
CA THR A 41 -16.28 7.17 9.77
C THR A 41 -15.15 8.16 10.05
N VAL A 42 -15.38 9.45 9.79
CA VAL A 42 -14.41 10.51 10.11
C VAL A 42 -14.06 10.52 11.60
N ASN A 43 -15.05 10.41 12.48
CA ASN A 43 -14.82 10.39 13.92
C ASN A 43 -14.01 9.16 14.37
N GLN A 44 -14.21 8.00 13.74
CA GLN A 44 -13.41 6.81 14.03
C GLN A 44 -11.94 7.01 13.65
N ILE A 45 -11.66 7.57 12.47
CA ILE A 45 -10.29 7.87 12.03
C ILE A 45 -9.63 8.91 12.94
N LEU A 46 -10.37 9.94 13.37
CA LEU A 46 -9.84 10.94 14.28
C LEU A 46 -9.58 10.39 15.69
N SER A 47 -10.38 9.41 16.13
CA SER A 47 -10.15 8.72 17.40
C SER A 47 -8.91 7.83 17.35
N ASP A 48 -8.68 7.18 16.22
CA ASP A 48 -7.50 6.36 15.98
C ASP A 48 -7.17 6.31 14.48
N GLY A 49 -6.12 7.03 14.10
CA GLY A 49 -5.65 7.12 12.71
C GLY A 49 -4.89 5.89 12.22
N THR A 50 -4.82 4.82 13.03
CA THR A 50 -4.08 3.59 12.71
C THR A 50 -4.98 2.36 12.53
N ILE A 51 -6.30 2.49 12.76
CA ILE A 51 -7.26 1.38 12.63
C ILE A 51 -7.37 0.85 11.18
N PRO A 52 -7.70 -0.44 11.00
CA PRO A 52 -7.91 -1.03 9.69
C PRO A 52 -9.25 -0.66 9.07
N LEU A 53 -9.35 -0.87 7.75
CA LEU A 53 -10.56 -0.64 6.96
C LEU A 53 -11.76 -1.45 7.48
N GLU A 54 -11.54 -2.65 7.99
CA GLU A 54 -12.57 -3.57 8.46
C GLU A 54 -13.17 -3.15 9.82
N SER A 55 -12.59 -2.17 10.51
CA SER A 55 -13.16 -1.61 11.74
C SER A 55 -14.30 -0.64 11.47
N PHE A 56 -14.40 -0.11 10.25
CA PHE A 56 -15.45 0.84 9.91
C PHE A 56 -16.80 0.12 9.72
N SER A 57 -17.79 0.53 10.50
CA SER A 57 -19.17 0.04 10.42
C SER A 57 -20.10 1.07 9.77
N ASN A 58 -21.15 0.61 9.08
CA ASN A 58 -22.18 1.48 8.47
C ASN A 58 -21.60 2.49 7.44
N VAL A 59 -20.59 2.05 6.70
CA VAL A 59 -19.91 2.84 5.68
C VAL A 59 -20.84 3.01 4.47
N PRO A 60 -21.15 4.24 4.02
CA PRO A 60 -21.95 4.45 2.82
C PRO A 60 -21.27 3.90 1.58
N ALA A 61 -22.04 3.41 0.60
CA ALA A 61 -21.50 2.95 -0.69
C ALA A 61 -20.77 4.05 -1.50
N THR A 62 -20.97 5.32 -1.14
CA THR A 62 -20.24 6.46 -1.70
C THR A 62 -18.83 6.61 -1.16
N CYS A 63 -18.46 5.86 -0.12
CA CYS A 63 -17.13 5.86 0.47
C CYS A 63 -16.26 4.78 -0.18
N GLN A 64 -15.13 5.19 -0.76
CA GLN A 64 -14.12 4.27 -1.28
C GLN A 64 -13.05 4.06 -0.20
N LEU A 65 -13.28 3.15 0.74
CA LEU A 65 -12.30 2.87 1.80
C LEU A 65 -11.01 2.23 1.27
N ASP A 66 -11.08 1.57 0.12
CA ASP A 66 -10.00 0.93 -0.63
C ASP A 66 -9.19 1.89 -1.54
N LEU A 67 -9.45 3.20 -1.38
CA LEU A 67 -8.65 4.27 -1.95
C LEU A 67 -8.44 5.32 -0.86
N CYS A 68 -7.22 5.43 -0.37
CA CYS A 68 -6.85 6.44 0.63
C CYS A 68 -7.70 6.39 1.90
N ARG A 69 -8.21 5.21 2.28
CA ARG A 69 -9.12 5.07 3.43
C ARG A 69 -10.38 5.93 3.31
N GLY A 70 -10.79 6.30 2.10
CA GLY A 70 -11.92 7.20 1.83
C GLY A 70 -11.63 8.69 2.01
N ALA A 71 -10.40 9.08 2.38
CA ALA A 71 -10.03 10.48 2.47
C ALA A 71 -9.92 11.11 1.07
N LEU A 72 -10.57 12.27 0.89
CA LEU A 72 -10.68 12.92 -0.42
C LEU A 72 -9.67 14.05 -0.60
N PHE A 73 -9.31 14.34 -1.84
CA PHE A 73 -8.29 15.32 -2.20
C PHE A 73 -8.65 16.74 -1.77
N GLU A 74 -9.92 17.10 -1.81
CA GLU A 74 -10.44 18.43 -1.48
C GLU A 74 -10.10 18.84 -0.04
N ASP A 75 -10.04 17.87 0.88
CA ASP A 75 -9.64 18.10 2.27
C ASP A 75 -8.11 18.25 2.43
N ASN A 76 -7.33 17.96 1.39
CA ASN A 76 -5.89 17.67 1.46
C ASN A 76 -5.02 18.46 0.48
N VAL A 77 -5.56 19.47 -0.22
CA VAL A 77 -4.83 20.30 -1.19
C VAL A 77 -3.55 20.92 -0.59
N ALA A 78 -3.56 21.26 0.70
CA ALA A 78 -2.41 21.85 1.40
C ALA A 78 -1.26 20.85 1.69
N LEU A 79 -1.50 19.54 1.51
CA LEU A 79 -0.54 18.47 1.79
C LEU A 79 0.14 17.93 0.52
N VAL A 80 -0.16 18.49 -0.65
CA VAL A 80 0.41 18.05 -1.92
C VAL A 80 1.92 18.17 -1.92
N GLN A 81 2.59 17.06 -2.22
CA GLN A 81 4.03 17.00 -2.42
C GLN A 81 4.40 17.37 -3.86
N GLN A 82 5.56 17.97 -4.05
CA GLN A 82 6.13 18.18 -5.38
C GLN A 82 7.34 17.28 -5.53
N PHE A 83 7.26 16.33 -6.45
CA PHE A 83 8.36 15.41 -6.73
C PHE A 83 8.89 15.58 -8.14
N THR A 84 10.13 15.17 -8.36
CA THR A 84 10.75 15.08 -9.68
C THR A 84 10.94 13.61 -10.08
N VAL A 85 11.06 13.36 -11.38
CA VAL A 85 11.40 12.01 -11.87
C VAL A 85 12.76 11.58 -11.32
N GLY A 86 12.84 10.34 -10.82
CA GLY A 86 14.04 9.77 -10.21
C GLY A 86 14.28 10.23 -8.76
N GLN A 87 13.43 11.10 -8.21
CA GLN A 87 13.52 11.49 -6.82
C GLN A 87 13.29 10.28 -5.92
N VAL A 88 14.18 10.12 -4.94
CA VAL A 88 14.01 9.19 -3.83
C VAL A 88 13.16 9.87 -2.75
N VAL A 89 12.05 9.23 -2.39
CA VAL A 89 11.11 9.69 -1.36
C VAL A 89 11.20 8.75 -0.18
N ASN A 90 11.54 9.29 0.98
CA ASN A 90 11.58 8.54 2.22
C ASN A 90 10.19 8.42 2.84
N PHE A 91 9.77 7.19 3.12
CA PHE A 91 8.55 6.85 3.82
C PHE A 91 8.84 6.48 5.27
N ARG A 92 8.02 7.00 6.19
CA ARG A 92 7.99 6.61 7.60
C ARG A 92 6.63 6.05 7.97
N ALA A 93 6.60 4.84 8.50
CA ALA A 93 5.38 4.21 9.01
C ALA A 93 5.48 4.00 10.52
N ILE A 94 4.33 4.02 11.18
CA ILE A 94 4.17 3.54 12.54
C ILE A 94 3.34 2.26 12.50
N LEU A 95 3.71 1.28 13.33
CA LEU A 95 3.05 -0.03 13.41
C LEU A 95 2.78 -0.38 14.88
N PRO A 96 1.85 0.32 15.57
CA PRO A 96 1.60 0.07 17.00
C PRO A 96 1.22 -1.38 17.33
N ILE A 97 0.48 -2.04 16.43
CA ILE A 97 0.14 -3.45 16.54
C ILE A 97 0.47 -4.12 15.20
N PRO A 98 1.62 -4.82 15.09
CA PRO A 98 2.02 -5.52 13.87
C PRO A 98 1.20 -6.78 13.64
N HIS A 99 0.94 -7.09 12.37
CA HIS A 99 0.37 -8.33 11.85
C HIS A 99 1.00 -8.68 10.50
N GLU A 100 1.62 -9.85 10.43
CA GLU A 100 2.35 -10.31 9.26
C GLU A 100 1.44 -10.33 8.03
N GLY A 101 1.97 -9.82 6.92
CA GLY A 101 1.41 -10.07 5.60
C GLY A 101 2.00 -9.15 4.54
N PRO A 102 1.44 -9.16 3.33
CA PRO A 102 2.00 -8.41 2.21
C PRO A 102 1.79 -6.90 2.38
N ALA A 103 2.77 -6.13 1.91
CA ALA A 103 2.66 -4.67 1.83
C ALA A 103 3.33 -4.14 0.56
N ASN A 104 2.87 -3.00 0.07
CA ASN A 104 3.51 -2.29 -1.04
C ASN A 104 3.28 -0.79 -0.97
N VAL A 105 4.07 -0.03 -1.73
CA VAL A 105 3.72 1.34 -2.11
C VAL A 105 3.58 1.39 -3.62
N SER A 106 2.42 1.86 -4.07
CA SER A 106 2.08 1.96 -5.48
C SER A 106 1.65 3.37 -5.85
N ILE A 107 1.86 3.78 -7.10
CA ILE A 107 1.20 4.97 -7.64
C ILE A 107 -0.21 4.56 -8.05
N VAL A 108 -1.23 5.23 -7.51
CA VAL A 108 -2.65 4.93 -7.81
C VAL A 108 -3.29 6.15 -8.44
N LYS A 109 -3.98 5.94 -9.57
CA LYS A 109 -4.84 6.92 -10.22
C LYS A 109 -6.15 7.01 -9.45
N THR A 110 -6.39 8.16 -8.84
CA THR A 110 -7.48 8.35 -7.88
C THR A 110 -8.85 8.29 -8.54
N ALA A 111 -8.97 8.74 -9.80
CA ALA A 111 -10.23 8.76 -10.53
C ALA A 111 -10.79 7.35 -10.81
N THR A 112 -9.92 6.34 -10.88
CA THR A 112 -10.29 4.97 -11.28
C THR A 112 -9.91 3.90 -10.26
N ASN A 113 -9.26 4.28 -9.15
CA ASN A 113 -8.61 3.38 -8.21
C ASN A 113 -7.74 2.31 -8.91
N GLN A 114 -6.90 2.75 -9.85
CA GLN A 114 -6.03 1.84 -10.61
C GLN A 114 -4.56 2.12 -10.34
N VAL A 115 -3.80 1.05 -10.09
CA VAL A 115 -2.34 1.12 -9.97
C VAL A 115 -1.73 1.47 -11.33
N LEU A 116 -0.84 2.46 -11.33
CA LEU A 116 -0.05 2.85 -12.49
C LEU A 116 1.31 2.14 -12.46
N GLY A 117 1.53 1.23 -13.40
CA GLY A 117 2.79 0.50 -13.53
C GLY A 117 2.96 -0.58 -12.48
N GLN A 118 4.20 -0.78 -12.02
CA GLN A 118 4.54 -1.74 -10.95
C GLN A 118 4.60 -1.01 -9.60
N PRO A 119 4.36 -1.71 -8.48
CA PRO A 119 4.62 -1.15 -7.16
C PRO A 119 6.07 -0.64 -7.05
N LEU A 120 6.26 0.49 -6.39
CA LEU A 120 7.57 1.11 -6.20
C LEU A 120 8.43 0.37 -5.18
N ILE A 121 7.78 -0.34 -4.26
CA ILE A 121 8.39 -1.28 -3.32
C ILE A 121 7.35 -2.34 -2.97
N VAL A 122 7.81 -3.57 -2.73
CA VAL A 122 7.01 -4.72 -2.33
C VAL A 122 7.66 -5.40 -1.15
N PHE A 123 6.84 -5.82 -0.20
CA PHE A 123 7.20 -6.70 0.89
C PHE A 123 6.28 -7.93 0.81
N ASP A 124 6.86 -9.11 0.60
CA ASP A 124 6.10 -10.36 0.65
C ASP A 124 5.64 -10.65 2.10
N SER A 125 6.50 -10.30 3.06
CA SER A 125 6.23 -10.38 4.50
C SER A 125 6.62 -9.05 5.16
N TYR A 126 5.63 -8.39 5.77
CA TYR A 126 5.74 -7.08 6.40
C TYR A 126 5.11 -7.11 7.78
N ALA A 127 5.74 -6.42 8.74
CA ALA A 127 5.25 -6.29 10.12
C ALA A 127 4.99 -7.65 10.80
N ASP A 128 5.91 -8.60 10.65
CA ASP A 128 5.79 -9.93 11.25
C ASP A 128 5.91 -9.87 12.79
N GLU A 129 4.78 -10.05 13.47
CA GLU A 129 4.66 -10.01 14.93
C GLU A 129 5.31 -11.20 15.65
N SER A 130 5.74 -12.23 14.91
CA SER A 130 6.50 -13.34 15.48
C SER A 130 7.97 -12.99 15.72
N LEU A 131 8.46 -11.91 15.11
CA LEU A 131 9.85 -11.46 15.26
C LEU A 131 10.03 -10.65 16.55
N ALA A 132 11.16 -10.88 17.23
CA ALA A 132 11.53 -10.11 18.42
C ALA A 132 11.78 -8.62 18.11
N THR A 133 12.13 -8.30 16.86
CA THR A 133 12.33 -6.93 16.38
C THR A 133 11.99 -6.90 14.91
N LEU A 134 11.14 -5.95 14.52
CA LEU A 134 10.79 -5.74 13.12
C LEU A 134 12.02 -5.25 12.32
N PRO A 135 12.20 -5.72 11.08
CA PRO A 135 13.13 -5.11 10.14
C PRO A 135 12.98 -3.58 10.08
N ALA A 136 14.11 -2.85 10.07
CA ALA A 136 14.10 -1.39 10.09
C ALA A 136 13.34 -0.78 8.90
N ASN A 137 13.38 -1.45 7.75
CA ASN A 137 12.65 -1.07 6.55
C ASN A 137 11.14 -1.31 6.61
N ASN A 138 10.58 -1.88 7.70
CA ASN A 138 9.14 -1.85 7.93
C ASN A 138 8.63 -0.49 8.44
N THR A 139 9.50 0.40 8.93
CA THR A 139 9.06 1.71 9.44
C THR A 139 9.81 2.88 8.83
N ASN A 140 10.88 2.61 8.07
CA ASN A 140 11.67 3.62 7.39
C ASN A 140 12.27 3.04 6.10
N PHE A 141 11.70 3.39 4.95
CA PHE A 141 12.10 2.86 3.65
C PHE A 141 11.97 3.93 2.57
N ASP A 142 12.59 3.69 1.41
CA ASP A 142 12.61 4.63 0.31
C ASP A 142 11.87 4.07 -0.90
N VAL A 143 11.23 4.96 -1.66
CA VAL A 143 10.67 4.67 -2.99
C VAL A 143 11.22 5.66 -4.01
N THR A 144 11.29 5.28 -5.28
CA THR A 144 11.78 6.17 -6.35
C THR A 144 10.65 6.53 -7.30
N ILE A 145 10.48 7.82 -7.61
CA ILE A 145 9.45 8.28 -8.53
C ILE A 145 9.82 7.92 -9.99
N PRO A 146 9.02 7.08 -10.68
CA PRO A 146 9.35 6.62 -12.01
C PRO A 146 8.99 7.66 -13.08
N ALA A 147 9.75 7.67 -14.17
CA ALA A 147 9.46 8.53 -15.33
C ALA A 147 8.11 8.20 -16.00
N SER A 148 7.68 6.95 -15.94
CA SER A 148 6.45 6.45 -16.59
C SER A 148 5.17 7.09 -16.03
N ALA A 149 5.19 7.59 -14.80
CA ALA A 149 4.03 8.24 -14.17
C ALA A 149 3.94 9.75 -14.47
N ALA A 150 4.98 10.35 -15.07
CA ALA A 150 5.10 11.81 -15.18
C ALA A 150 3.92 12.47 -15.91
N ALA A 151 3.41 11.85 -16.98
CA ALA A 151 2.30 12.41 -17.75
C ALA A 151 0.95 12.27 -17.02
N GLU A 152 0.75 11.20 -16.27
CA GLU A 152 -0.53 10.93 -15.59
C GLU A 152 -0.65 11.62 -14.22
N CYS A 153 0.49 11.94 -13.58
CA CYS A 153 0.53 12.52 -12.24
C CYS A 153 1.02 13.97 -12.24
N ALA A 154 0.73 14.72 -13.32
CA ALA A 154 1.13 16.12 -13.48
C ALA A 154 0.18 17.11 -12.78
N VAL A 155 -1.05 16.69 -12.46
CA VAL A 155 -2.07 17.52 -11.81
C VAL A 155 -2.33 16.98 -10.40
N ALA A 156 -2.43 17.89 -9.43
CA ALA A 156 -2.65 17.52 -8.05
C ALA A 156 -4.03 16.85 -7.91
N GLY A 157 -4.05 15.72 -7.20
CA GLY A 157 -5.25 14.91 -7.02
C GLY A 157 -5.42 13.80 -8.06
N ASP A 158 -4.73 13.82 -9.21
CA ASP A 158 -4.82 12.74 -10.21
C ASP A 158 -4.20 11.43 -9.71
N CYS A 159 -3.12 11.54 -8.94
CA CYS A 159 -2.37 10.41 -8.41
C CYS A 159 -2.06 10.57 -6.92
N VAL A 160 -1.89 9.42 -6.27
CA VAL A 160 -1.37 9.30 -4.92
C VAL A 160 -0.29 8.22 -4.87
N LEU A 161 0.65 8.34 -3.94
CA LEU A 161 1.42 7.19 -3.47
C LEU A 161 0.58 6.51 -2.39
N GLN A 162 0.06 5.32 -2.68
CA GLN A 162 -0.71 4.53 -1.72
C GLN A 162 0.19 3.48 -1.09
N TRP A 163 0.42 3.61 0.21
CA TRP A 163 0.92 2.51 1.03
C TRP A 163 -0.25 1.59 1.35
N PHE A 164 -0.14 0.33 0.97
CA PHE A 164 -1.11 -0.73 1.25
C PHE A 164 -0.42 -1.80 2.10
N TRP A 165 -1.11 -2.28 3.13
CA TRP A 165 -0.67 -3.41 3.94
C TRP A 165 -1.89 -4.26 4.32
N PHE A 166 -1.75 -5.57 4.16
CA PHE A 166 -2.75 -6.54 4.59
C PHE A 166 -2.16 -7.48 5.63
N GLY A 167 -2.67 -7.44 6.86
CA GLY A 167 -2.32 -8.40 7.90
C GLY A 167 -3.06 -9.71 7.68
N THR A 168 -2.36 -10.75 7.25
CA THR A 168 -2.94 -12.01 6.75
C THR A 168 -3.80 -12.72 7.80
N SER A 169 -3.22 -12.95 8.99
CA SER A 169 -3.92 -13.66 10.07
C SER A 169 -5.08 -12.83 10.65
N ALA A 170 -4.91 -11.52 10.72
CA ALA A 170 -5.94 -10.61 11.21
C ALA A 170 -7.06 -10.37 10.18
N ARG A 171 -6.77 -10.60 8.89
CA ARG A 171 -7.64 -10.28 7.75
C ARG A 171 -8.04 -8.81 7.74
N GLN A 172 -7.02 -7.95 7.84
CA GLN A 172 -7.18 -6.53 8.02
C GLN A 172 -6.32 -5.73 7.06
N THR A 173 -6.89 -4.65 6.54
CA THR A 173 -6.30 -3.82 5.50
C THR A 173 -5.99 -2.43 6.05
N TYR A 174 -4.84 -1.89 5.64
CA TYR A 174 -4.36 -0.57 6.02
C TYR A 174 -3.93 0.18 4.78
N GLU A 175 -4.38 1.42 4.67
CA GLU A 175 -4.03 2.28 3.54
C GLU A 175 -3.70 3.70 3.99
N SER A 176 -2.64 4.26 3.43
CA SER A 176 -2.30 5.68 3.57
C SER A 176 -1.93 6.23 2.20
N CYS A 177 -2.46 7.40 1.85
CA CYS A 177 -2.19 8.05 0.56
C CYS A 177 -1.44 9.35 0.73
N ILE A 178 -0.41 9.56 -0.08
CA ILE A 178 0.33 10.81 -0.16
C ILE A 178 -0.03 11.45 -1.50
N ASP A 179 -0.65 12.63 -1.47
CA ASP A 179 -0.90 13.43 -2.67
C ASP A 179 0.41 14.02 -3.18
N PHE A 180 0.62 13.93 -4.50
CA PHE A 180 1.79 14.51 -5.12
C PHE A 180 1.52 14.95 -6.56
N VAL A 181 2.42 15.78 -7.07
CA VAL A 181 2.57 16.07 -8.48
C VAL A 181 4.00 15.82 -8.92
N ILE A 182 4.17 15.38 -10.17
CA ILE A 182 5.48 15.30 -10.81
C ILE A 182 5.75 16.61 -11.53
N VAL A 183 6.70 17.39 -11.00
CA VAL A 183 7.16 18.64 -11.59
C VAL A 183 8.43 18.42 -12.41
N GLY A 184 8.58 19.20 -13.49
CA GLY A 184 9.84 19.26 -14.24
C GLY A 184 10.12 18.07 -15.17
N ALA A 185 9.13 17.63 -15.96
CA ALA A 185 9.35 16.71 -17.08
C ALA A 185 10.17 17.37 -18.20
N GLY A 186 11.47 17.53 -17.98
CA GLY A 186 12.33 18.29 -18.90
C GLY A 186 13.80 18.39 -18.49
N ALA A 187 14.39 17.35 -17.91
CA ALA A 187 15.85 17.21 -17.90
C ALA A 187 16.23 15.73 -17.71
N GLY A 188 16.31 15.00 -18.81
CA GLY A 188 17.23 13.87 -18.84
C GLY A 188 18.66 14.41 -18.70
N ALA A 189 19.30 14.13 -17.56
CA ALA A 189 20.75 14.11 -17.35
C ALA A 189 20.92 13.65 -15.89
N GLY A 190 21.38 12.43 -15.61
CA GLY A 190 22.72 11.99 -15.92
C GLY A 190 23.40 11.69 -14.59
N ALA A 191 23.93 10.48 -14.46
CA ALA A 191 24.76 10.08 -13.34
C ALA A 191 25.86 11.11 -13.06
N GLY A 192 26.18 11.33 -11.79
CA GLY A 192 27.34 12.13 -11.43
C GLY A 192 27.40 12.51 -9.97
N ALA A 193 27.86 11.57 -9.14
CA ALA A 193 28.45 11.90 -7.85
C ALA A 193 29.59 12.91 -8.05
N GLY A 194 29.66 13.92 -7.19
CA GLY A 194 30.72 14.92 -7.19
C GLY A 194 30.83 15.57 -5.83
N ALA A 195 31.54 14.90 -4.93
CA ALA A 195 32.01 15.47 -3.68
C ALA A 195 32.90 16.69 -3.95
N GLY A 196 32.56 17.84 -3.36
CA GLY A 196 33.43 19.00 -3.35
C GLY A 196 34.57 18.78 -2.34
N ALA A 197 35.78 18.53 -2.84
CA ALA A 197 37.00 18.66 -2.06
C ALA A 197 37.48 20.11 -2.08
N GLY A 198 37.75 20.65 -0.89
CA GLY A 198 38.41 21.94 -0.70
C GLY A 198 39.83 21.93 -1.27
N ALA A 199 40.21 23.09 -1.80
CA ALA A 199 41.49 23.35 -2.44
C ALA A 199 42.66 23.35 -1.44
N VAL A 200 43.77 22.72 -1.82
CA VAL A 200 45.13 23.14 -1.45
C VAL A 200 46.04 23.03 -2.67
N ALA A 201 46.84 24.07 -2.88
CA ALA A 201 47.78 24.22 -3.98
C ALA A 201 49.11 23.51 -3.73
N SER A 202 49.77 23.01 -4.78
CA SER A 202 51.08 23.50 -5.29
C SER A 202 51.86 22.46 -6.10
N ALA A 203 52.31 22.91 -7.28
CA ALA A 203 53.57 22.61 -7.99
C ALA A 203 53.93 21.19 -8.47
N GLY A 204 54.33 21.11 -9.76
CA GLY A 204 55.20 20.06 -10.29
C GLY A 204 54.85 19.62 -11.72
N ALA A 205 55.51 20.20 -12.71
CA ALA A 205 55.41 19.81 -14.12
C ALA A 205 56.22 18.52 -14.40
N VAL A 206 55.72 17.65 -15.28
CA VAL A 206 56.49 16.90 -16.30
C VAL A 206 55.55 16.40 -17.41
N ALA A 207 56.09 16.37 -18.63
CA ALA A 207 55.43 16.09 -19.90
C ALA A 207 55.25 14.58 -20.20
N GLY A 208 54.34 14.25 -21.11
CA GLY A 208 54.37 12.95 -21.81
C GLY A 208 53.05 12.46 -22.40
N ALA A 209 52.86 12.74 -23.70
CA ALA A 209 52.18 12.00 -24.77
C ALA A 209 51.25 10.79 -24.47
N GLY A 210 50.16 10.68 -25.26
CA GLY A 210 49.74 9.38 -25.78
C GLY A 210 48.23 9.09 -25.87
N VAL A 211 47.68 9.36 -27.06
CA VAL A 211 46.53 8.75 -27.77
C VAL A 211 46.07 7.37 -27.28
N GLY A 212 44.75 7.13 -27.20
CA GLY A 212 44.19 5.77 -27.14
C GLY A 212 42.67 5.70 -26.98
N ASN A 213 41.96 5.79 -28.10
CA ASN A 213 40.51 5.58 -28.23
C ASN A 213 40.20 4.08 -28.43
N VAL A 214 39.46 3.46 -27.50
CA VAL A 214 38.72 2.18 -27.69
C VAL A 214 37.56 2.26 -26.70
N GLY A 215 36.29 2.32 -27.07
CA GLY A 215 35.60 1.35 -27.91
C GLY A 215 34.60 0.59 -27.04
N LYS A 216 33.37 1.12 -26.95
CA LYS A 216 32.08 0.41 -26.97
C LYS A 216 32.11 -1.07 -26.53
N PHE A 217 31.56 -1.37 -25.37
CA PHE A 217 30.95 -2.67 -25.10
C PHE A 217 29.58 -2.49 -24.43
N VAL A 218 28.56 -2.40 -25.30
CA VAL A 218 27.16 -2.64 -24.94
C VAL A 218 26.93 -4.12 -25.18
N ARG A 219 26.49 -4.85 -24.15
CA ARG A 219 25.70 -6.07 -24.32
C ARG A 219 25.03 -6.50 -23.02
N ASP A 220 23.72 -6.27 -23.00
CA ASP A 220 22.67 -7.23 -22.67
C ASP A 220 22.86 -8.12 -21.44
N ILE A 221 22.19 -7.75 -20.34
CA ILE A 221 21.64 -8.73 -19.41
C ILE A 221 20.13 -8.50 -19.34
N SER A 222 19.42 -9.36 -20.07
CA SER A 222 17.98 -9.54 -19.99
C SER A 222 17.67 -10.28 -18.70
N PHE A 223 16.93 -9.67 -17.77
CA PHE A 223 16.33 -10.37 -16.65
C PHE A 223 14.94 -10.87 -17.06
N GLY A 224 14.89 -12.19 -17.26
CA GLY A 224 13.65 -12.95 -17.40
C GLY A 224 12.81 -12.85 -16.14
N GLY A 225 11.51 -12.76 -16.35
CA GLY A 225 10.52 -12.40 -15.34
C GLY A 225 10.27 -13.46 -14.28
N ILE A 226 9.81 -12.95 -13.14
CA ILE A 226 8.87 -13.61 -12.24
C ILE A 226 7.87 -12.52 -11.84
N VAL A 227 6.75 -12.46 -12.56
CA VAL A 227 5.62 -11.60 -12.21
C VAL A 227 4.75 -12.44 -11.28
N GLY A 228 5.01 -12.37 -9.98
CA GLY A 228 4.07 -12.83 -8.97
C GLY A 228 3.00 -11.76 -8.83
N SER A 229 1.77 -12.04 -9.28
CA SER A 229 0.64 -11.13 -9.11
C SER A 229 0.33 -11.01 -7.61
N ILE A 230 0.68 -9.87 -7.01
CA ILE A 230 0.30 -9.52 -5.64
C ILE A 230 -1.03 -8.76 -5.72
N PRO A 231 -2.00 -9.06 -4.85
CA PRO A 231 -3.33 -8.49 -4.94
C PRO A 231 -3.28 -6.95 -4.83
N SER A 232 -3.90 -6.28 -5.81
CA SER A 232 -4.33 -4.89 -5.66
C SER A 232 -5.44 -4.82 -4.59
N SER A 233 -5.82 -3.64 -4.11
CA SER A 233 -6.95 -3.49 -3.17
C SER A 233 -8.25 -4.14 -3.69
N SER A 234 -8.39 -4.27 -5.02
CA SER A 234 -9.48 -4.99 -5.70
C SER A 234 -9.46 -6.52 -5.57
N ASP A 235 -8.33 -7.11 -5.17
CA ASP A 235 -8.10 -8.56 -5.15
C ASP A 235 -8.09 -9.15 -3.72
N ALA A 236 -8.30 -8.31 -2.69
CA ALA A 236 -8.48 -8.79 -1.33
C ALA A 236 -9.75 -9.67 -1.25
N PRO A 237 -9.74 -10.80 -0.53
CA PRO A 237 -10.87 -11.73 -0.51
C PRO A 237 -12.13 -11.06 0.10
N ASN A 238 -13.07 -10.70 -0.78
CA ASN A 238 -14.38 -10.16 -0.44
C ASN A 238 -15.15 -11.13 0.49
N LYS A 239 -15.71 -10.62 1.59
CA LYS A 239 -16.51 -11.41 2.55
C LYS A 239 -17.95 -11.70 2.07
N ASP A 240 -18.35 -11.23 0.89
CA ASP A 240 -19.72 -11.40 0.43
C ASP A 240 -19.92 -12.69 -0.38
N SER A 241 -20.17 -13.79 0.33
CA SER A 241 -21.02 -14.86 -0.20
C SER A 241 -21.82 -15.54 0.92
N ASN A 242 -23.01 -14.99 1.14
CA ASN A 242 -24.14 -15.75 1.68
C ASN A 242 -24.44 -16.91 0.71
N GLY A 243 -23.81 -18.05 0.95
CA GLY A 243 -24.07 -19.30 0.25
C GLY A 243 -25.40 -19.90 0.69
N ALA A 244 -26.47 -19.57 -0.03
CA ALA A 244 -27.69 -20.36 -0.07
C ALA A 244 -27.41 -21.69 -0.77
N PHE A 245 -27.24 -22.77 -0.01
CA PHE A 245 -27.30 -24.14 -0.51
C PHE A 245 -28.45 -24.88 0.18
N GLY A 246 -29.62 -24.83 -0.46
CA GLY A 246 -30.80 -25.60 -0.08
C GLY A 246 -31.56 -25.99 -1.33
N GLY A 247 -31.14 -27.09 -1.98
CA GLY A 247 -31.78 -27.55 -3.20
C GLY A 247 -31.16 -28.83 -3.73
N ILE A 248 -31.44 -29.97 -3.07
CA ILE A 248 -31.35 -31.28 -3.73
C ILE A 248 -32.72 -31.92 -3.67
N VAL A 249 -33.31 -32.01 -4.85
CA VAL A 249 -34.51 -32.76 -5.21
C VAL A 249 -34.22 -34.24 -4.98
N GLY A 250 -35.00 -34.89 -4.12
CA GLY A 250 -34.94 -36.33 -3.87
C GLY A 250 -36.35 -36.90 -3.73
N SER A 251 -36.98 -37.18 -4.87
CA SER A 251 -38.15 -38.05 -4.95
C SER A 251 -37.65 -39.48 -5.11
N ILE A 252 -38.04 -40.42 -4.23
CA ILE A 252 -38.20 -41.86 -4.53
C ILE A 252 -38.98 -42.55 -3.39
N ALA A 253 -40.14 -43.10 -3.81
CA ALA A 253 -40.77 -44.35 -3.41
C ALA A 253 -41.14 -44.65 -1.94
N SER A 254 -42.44 -44.51 -1.69
CA SER A 254 -43.31 -45.46 -1.01
C SER A 254 -42.77 -46.90 -0.93
N ARG A 255 -42.60 -47.43 0.28
CA ARG A 255 -42.80 -48.85 0.58
C ARG A 255 -43.33 -49.06 2.01
N ARG A 256 -44.53 -49.64 2.06
CA ARG A 256 -45.19 -50.29 3.20
C ARG A 256 -44.22 -51.22 3.96
N ARG A 257 -44.36 -51.29 5.28
CA ARG A 257 -44.48 -52.56 6.04
C ARG A 257 -45.07 -52.32 7.43
N ARG A 258 -45.75 -53.37 7.90
CA ARG A 258 -46.66 -53.52 9.03
C ARG A 258 -45.93 -53.88 10.34
N SER A 259 -46.62 -53.64 11.46
CA SER A 259 -46.62 -54.39 12.75
C SER A 259 -45.34 -54.33 13.58
N MET A 260 -45.34 -54.19 14.90
CA MET A 260 -46.36 -54.32 15.96
C MET A 260 -46.25 -53.17 16.95
#